data_AF-W2HUQ3-F1
#
_entry.id   AF-W2HUQ3-F1
#
_cell.length_a   1.000
_cell.length_b   1.000
_cell.length_c   1.000
_cell.angle_alpha   90.00
_cell.angle_beta   90.00
_cell.angle_gamma   90.00
#
_symmetry.space_group_name_H-M   'P 1'
#
loop_
_entity.id
_entity.type
_entity.pdbx_description
1 polymer ?
#
loop_
_entity_poly.entity_id
_entity_poly.type
_entity_poly.pdbx_seq_one_letter_code
_entity_poly.pdbx_strand_id
1 'polypeptide(L)'
;MKTYAAFAASALIVATTMDSTTAMQSYLEEIPNGSLFTQELGHPGKDSSKFTKFGTAFGAADHTWTAEFCKATFPGASMTNGEAFGDPCCTWKKGGKPDFTVSAFTTTPGKATTCASGGGGG
;
A
#
# COMPACT_ATOMS: atom_id res chain seq x y z
N MET A 1 53.85 -38.07 -12.54
CA MET A 1 53.36 -37.09 -11.55
C MET A 1 53.65 -35.67 -12.04
N LYS A 2 52.65 -34.93 -12.51
CA LYS A 2 52.62 -33.45 -12.44
C LYS A 2 51.19 -32.95 -12.64
N THR A 3 50.87 -31.98 -11.81
CA THR A 3 49.57 -31.68 -11.22
C THR A 3 48.78 -30.67 -12.05
N TYR A 4 47.48 -30.92 -12.20
CA TYR A 4 46.51 -29.95 -12.70
C TYR A 4 46.29 -28.87 -11.63
N ALA A 5 46.72 -27.63 -11.92
CA ALA A 5 46.33 -26.48 -11.11
C ALA A 5 44.94 -26.03 -11.56
N ALA A 6 43.91 -26.37 -10.77
CA ALA A 6 42.57 -25.85 -10.96
C ALA A 6 42.52 -24.38 -10.52
N PHE A 7 42.28 -23.47 -11.46
CA PHE A 7 41.92 -22.10 -11.14
C PHE A 7 40.50 -22.09 -10.57
N ALA A 8 40.37 -21.96 -9.25
CA ALA A 8 39.09 -21.79 -8.59
C ALA A 8 38.51 -20.41 -8.97
N ALA A 9 37.45 -20.40 -9.79
CA ALA A 9 36.68 -19.20 -10.06
C ALA A 9 35.83 -18.86 -8.83
N SER A 10 36.20 -17.81 -8.09
CA SER A 10 35.40 -17.28 -6.99
C SER A 10 34.18 -16.56 -7.56
N ALA A 11 33.01 -17.21 -7.53
CA ALA A 11 31.74 -16.56 -7.81
C ALA A 11 31.33 -15.70 -6.59
N LEU A 12 31.50 -14.38 -6.68
CA LEU A 12 30.91 -13.43 -5.73
C LEU A 12 29.41 -13.35 -5.98
N ILE A 13 28.62 -14.05 -5.17
CA ILE A 13 27.18 -13.89 -5.12
C ILE A 13 26.91 -12.59 -4.35
N VAL A 14 26.67 -11.49 -5.08
CA VAL A 14 26.16 -10.25 -4.48
C VAL A 14 24.69 -10.50 -4.14
N ALA A 15 24.44 -10.86 -2.88
CA ALA A 15 23.08 -10.89 -2.33
C ALA A 15 22.59 -9.45 -2.20
N THR A 16 21.80 -8.99 -3.17
CA THR A 16 21.10 -7.69 -3.08
C THR A 16 20.03 -7.79 -2.01
N THR A 17 20.31 -7.28 -0.80
CA THR A 17 19.29 -7.09 0.22
C THR A 17 18.35 -5.99 -0.27
N MET A 18 17.11 -6.33 -0.61
CA MET A 18 16.11 -5.31 -0.90
C MET A 18 15.88 -4.49 0.37
N ASP A 19 16.09 -3.19 0.28
CA ASP A 19 15.86 -2.28 1.40
C ASP A 19 14.35 -2.25 1.70
N SER A 20 13.99 -2.52 2.95
CA SER A 20 12.59 -2.52 3.39
C SER A 20 11.95 -1.13 3.25
N THR A 21 12.76 -0.05 3.22
CA THR A 21 12.26 1.31 2.97
C THR A 21 11.71 1.44 1.56
N THR A 22 12.40 0.87 0.57
CA THR A 22 12.00 0.89 -0.85
C THR A 22 10.73 0.07 -1.06
N ALA A 23 10.63 -1.09 -0.41
CA ALA A 23 9.43 -1.92 -0.46
C ALA A 23 8.21 -1.18 0.11
N MET A 24 8.32 -0.61 1.32
CA MET A 24 7.24 0.18 1.93
C MET A 24 6.80 1.33 1.03
N GLN A 25 7.77 2.11 0.53
CA GLN A 25 7.46 3.26 -0.31
C GLN A 25 6.74 2.85 -1.59
N SER A 26 7.16 1.74 -2.22
CA SER A 26 6.48 1.21 -3.40
C SER A 26 5.03 0.82 -3.13
N TYR A 27 4.69 0.28 -1.95
CA TYR A 27 3.31 -0.03 -1.59
C TYR A 27 2.47 1.21 -1.29
N LEU A 28 3.06 2.23 -0.67
CA LEU A 28 2.36 3.48 -0.40
C LEU A 28 2.07 4.25 -1.71
N GLU A 29 2.91 4.12 -2.74
CA GLU A 29 2.61 4.68 -4.07
C GLU A 29 1.41 4.04 -4.77
N GLU A 30 0.97 2.86 -4.32
CA GLU A 30 -0.20 2.15 -4.85
C GLU A 30 -1.53 2.60 -4.23
N ILE A 31 -1.52 3.58 -3.33
CA ILE A 31 -2.73 4.10 -2.67
C ILE A 31 -2.85 5.63 -2.80
N PRO A 32 -4.07 6.19 -2.83
CA PRO A 32 -4.27 7.63 -2.77
C PRO A 32 -3.66 8.23 -1.50
N ASN A 33 -3.05 9.41 -1.62
CA ASN A 33 -2.37 10.10 -0.51
C ASN A 33 -1.26 9.28 0.18
N GLY A 34 -0.70 8.26 -0.49
CA GLY A 34 0.30 7.36 0.07
C GLY A 34 1.47 8.02 0.81
N SER A 35 1.93 9.17 0.33
CA SER A 35 3.03 9.93 0.95
C SER A 35 2.75 10.46 2.36
N LEU A 36 1.48 10.48 2.79
CA LEU A 36 1.08 10.88 4.14
C LEU A 36 1.17 9.71 5.14
N PHE A 37 1.19 8.48 4.65
CA PHE A 37 1.15 7.29 5.47
C PHE A 37 2.56 6.77 5.77
N THR A 38 2.63 5.84 6.72
CA THR A 38 3.88 5.19 7.12
C THR A 38 3.68 3.68 7.14
N GLN A 39 4.76 2.94 7.44
CA GLN A 39 4.74 1.49 7.63
C GLN A 39 3.58 1.00 8.51
N GLU A 40 3.16 1.77 9.50
CA GLU A 40 2.13 1.38 10.46
C GLU A 40 0.74 1.17 9.85
N LEU A 41 0.49 1.70 8.64
CA LEU A 41 -0.74 1.42 7.90
C LEU A 41 -0.85 -0.07 7.53
N GLY A 42 0.27 -0.70 7.16
CA GLY A 42 0.33 -2.12 6.80
C GLY A 42 0.84 -3.01 7.94
N HIS A 43 1.82 -2.53 8.71
CA HIS A 43 2.58 -3.28 9.70
C HIS A 43 2.57 -2.56 11.06
N PRO A 44 1.66 -2.95 11.98
CA PRO A 44 1.46 -2.21 13.23
C PRO A 44 2.70 -2.24 14.12
N GLY A 45 3.00 -1.12 14.79
CA GLY A 45 4.17 -1.00 15.66
C GLY A 45 5.50 -1.17 14.93
N LYS A 46 5.52 -0.98 13.60
CA LYS A 46 6.67 -1.21 12.72
C LYS A 46 7.17 -2.67 12.73
N ASP A 47 6.30 -3.61 13.10
CA ASP A 47 6.59 -5.05 13.10
C ASP A 47 6.19 -5.66 11.75
N SER A 48 7.18 -5.88 10.88
CA SER A 48 6.97 -6.43 9.54
C SER A 48 6.43 -7.88 9.53
N SER A 49 6.42 -8.57 10.67
CA SER A 49 5.81 -9.91 10.79
C SER A 49 4.30 -9.87 10.99
N LYS A 50 3.74 -8.69 11.27
CA LYS A 50 2.31 -8.49 11.54
C LYS A 50 1.68 -7.63 10.45
N PHE A 51 0.39 -7.82 10.26
CA PHE A 51 -0.40 -7.03 9.30
C PHE A 51 -1.59 -6.39 9.99
N THR A 52 -1.91 -5.14 9.62
CA THR A 52 -3.21 -4.55 9.92
C THR A 52 -4.28 -5.22 9.06
N LYS A 53 -5.55 -5.08 9.43
CA LYS A 53 -6.65 -5.59 8.59
C LYS A 53 -6.66 -4.96 7.20
N PHE A 54 -6.32 -3.67 7.10
CA PHE A 54 -6.15 -3.01 5.81
C PHE A 54 -4.98 -3.62 5.02
N GLY A 55 -3.81 -3.79 5.64
CA GLY A 55 -2.65 -4.41 5.01
C GLY A 55 -2.95 -5.81 4.48
N THR A 56 -3.65 -6.64 5.25
CA THR A 56 -4.12 -7.96 4.80
C THR A 56 -5.09 -7.87 3.63
N ALA A 57 -6.07 -6.96 3.68
CA ALA A 57 -7.05 -6.79 2.60
C ALA A 57 -6.39 -6.26 1.32
N PHE A 58 -5.44 -5.34 1.44
CA PHE A 58 -4.70 -4.79 0.30
C PHE A 58 -3.76 -5.83 -0.32
N GLY A 59 -3.10 -6.63 0.51
CA GLY A 59 -2.31 -7.77 0.03
C GLY A 59 -3.15 -8.82 -0.70
N ALA A 60 -4.39 -9.05 -0.26
CA ALA A 60 -5.33 -9.92 -0.97
C ALA A 60 -5.85 -9.32 -2.29
N ALA A 61 -5.71 -8.01 -2.48
CA ALA A 61 -5.99 -7.30 -3.73
C ALA A 61 -4.72 -7.10 -4.58
N ASP A 62 -3.69 -7.93 -4.36
CA ASP A 62 -2.39 -7.84 -5.03
C ASP A 62 -1.75 -6.44 -4.95
N HIS A 63 -2.02 -5.71 -3.87
CA HIS A 63 -1.56 -4.35 -3.63
C HIS A 63 -1.98 -3.37 -4.74
N THR A 64 -3.17 -3.59 -5.31
CA THR A 64 -3.69 -2.78 -6.41
C THR A 64 -4.93 -2.00 -5.96
N TRP A 65 -4.93 -0.68 -6.19
CA TRP A 65 -6.11 0.16 -5.97
C TRP A 65 -7.14 0.00 -7.09
N THR A 66 -7.86 -1.13 -7.08
CA THR A 66 -8.95 -1.40 -8.01
C THR A 66 -10.21 -0.63 -7.62
N ALA A 67 -11.15 -0.50 -8.56
CA ALA A 67 -12.43 0.14 -8.26
C ALA A 67 -13.22 -0.67 -7.22
N GLU A 68 -13.10 -2.01 -7.25
CA GLU A 68 -13.67 -2.93 -6.27
C GLU A 68 -13.05 -2.73 -4.89
N PHE A 69 -11.72 -2.66 -4.80
CA PHE A 69 -11.03 -2.43 -3.54
C PHE A 69 -11.36 -1.05 -2.97
N CYS A 70 -11.40 -0.02 -3.81
CA CYS A 70 -11.80 1.32 -3.40
C CYS A 70 -13.23 1.37 -2.83
N LYS A 71 -14.18 0.68 -3.47
CA LYS A 71 -15.58 0.62 -3.01
C LYS A 71 -15.80 -0.32 -1.82
N ALA A 72 -14.85 -1.19 -1.51
CA ALA A 72 -14.95 -2.07 -0.35
C ALA A 72 -14.94 -1.26 0.95
N THR A 73 -15.68 -1.73 1.95
CA THR A 73 -15.71 -1.12 3.29
C THR A 73 -14.33 -1.19 3.94
N PHE A 74 -13.86 -0.06 4.46
CA PHE A 74 -12.62 -0.01 5.22
C PHE A 74 -12.76 -0.87 6.50
N PRO A 75 -11.83 -1.80 6.78
CA PRO A 75 -11.97 -2.69 7.94
C PRO A 75 -12.09 -1.94 9.28
N GLY A 76 -13.23 -2.12 9.95
CA GLY A 76 -13.49 -1.49 11.25
C GLY A 76 -14.07 -0.06 11.18
N ALA A 77 -14.42 0.44 9.99
CA ALA A 77 -15.14 1.68 9.80
C ALA A 77 -16.44 1.45 9.02
N SER A 78 -17.34 2.45 9.04
CA SER A 78 -18.59 2.44 8.25
C SER A 78 -18.42 3.04 6.85
N MET A 79 -17.21 3.46 6.48
CA MET A 79 -16.89 4.10 5.19
C MET A 79 -16.10 3.15 4.30
N THR A 80 -16.08 3.43 3.01
CA THR A 80 -15.28 2.72 2.00
C THR A 80 -13.80 3.10 2.08
N ASN A 81 -12.94 2.29 1.46
CA ASN A 81 -11.53 2.61 1.30
C ASN A 81 -11.36 3.94 0.52
N GLY A 82 -12.14 4.16 -0.54
CA GLY A 82 -12.14 5.42 -1.29
C GLY A 82 -12.41 6.64 -0.41
N GLU A 83 -13.46 6.57 0.40
CA GLU A 83 -13.83 7.65 1.32
C GLU A 83 -12.75 7.91 2.38
N ALA A 84 -12.09 6.86 2.87
CA ALA A 84 -11.03 6.94 3.87
C ALA A 84 -9.72 7.54 3.32
N PHE A 85 -9.35 7.19 2.09
CA PHE A 85 -8.06 7.56 1.48
C PHE A 85 -8.13 8.80 0.58
N GLY A 86 -9.32 9.39 0.37
CA GLY A 86 -9.49 10.60 -0.42
C GLY A 86 -9.71 10.37 -1.91
N ASP A 87 -10.23 9.21 -2.28
CA ASP A 87 -10.72 8.84 -3.62
C ASP A 87 -12.17 8.31 -3.52
N PRO A 88 -13.12 9.12 -3.02
CA PRO A 88 -14.49 8.65 -2.78
C PRO A 88 -15.24 8.33 -4.09
N CYS A 89 -14.76 8.82 -5.24
CA CYS A 89 -15.32 8.48 -6.54
C CYS A 89 -14.71 7.21 -7.16
N CYS A 90 -13.68 6.63 -6.54
CA CYS A 90 -12.95 5.47 -7.04
C CYS A 90 -12.43 5.64 -8.47
N THR A 91 -11.88 6.83 -8.74
CA THR A 91 -11.34 7.22 -10.06
C THR A 91 -9.83 7.36 -10.05
N TRP A 92 -9.21 7.40 -8.87
CA TRP A 92 -7.78 7.51 -8.75
C TRP A 92 -7.06 6.34 -9.43
N LYS A 93 -5.89 6.66 -9.99
CA LYS A 93 -4.95 5.73 -10.60
C LYS A 93 -3.57 6.02 -10.06
N LYS A 94 -2.69 5.01 -10.04
CA LYS A 94 -1.30 5.14 -9.57
C LYS A 94 -0.63 6.40 -10.14
N GLY A 95 -0.05 7.21 -9.25
CA GLY A 95 0.60 8.47 -9.59
C GLY A 95 -0.35 9.64 -9.93
N GLY A 96 -1.66 9.40 -9.90
CA GLY A 96 -2.69 10.42 -10.09
C GLY A 96 -2.87 11.33 -8.88
N LYS A 97 -3.60 12.42 -9.08
CA LYS A 97 -4.00 13.32 -8.00
C LYS A 97 -5.25 12.77 -7.29
N PRO A 98 -5.22 12.56 -5.95
CA PRO A 98 -6.42 12.23 -5.19
C PRO A 98 -7.44 13.37 -5.22
N ASP A 99 -8.73 13.03 -5.10
CA ASP A 99 -9.82 14.01 -5.04
C ASP A 99 -9.71 14.89 -3.80
N PHE A 100 -9.28 14.29 -2.67
CA PHE A 100 -9.14 14.96 -1.38
C PHE A 100 -7.80 14.61 -0.74
N THR A 101 -7.19 15.59 -0.07
CA THR A 101 -6.11 15.32 0.89
C THR A 101 -6.72 14.90 2.22
N VAL A 102 -6.23 13.81 2.78
CA VAL A 102 -6.70 13.26 4.06
C VAL A 102 -5.64 13.40 5.15
N SER A 103 -6.02 13.25 6.41
CA SER A 103 -5.05 13.10 7.49
C SER A 103 -4.55 11.66 7.55
N ALA A 104 -3.27 11.47 7.83
CA ALA A 104 -2.70 10.15 8.03
C ALA A 104 -3.38 9.41 9.19
N PHE A 105 -3.53 8.09 9.04
CA PHE A 105 -4.07 7.19 10.06
C PHE A 105 -3.43 5.81 9.94
N THR A 106 -3.69 4.93 10.91
CA THR A 106 -3.14 3.56 10.94
C THR A 106 -4.24 2.51 10.81
N THR A 107 -5.21 2.49 11.73
CA THR A 107 -6.29 1.48 11.77
C THR A 107 -7.68 2.06 11.80
N THR A 108 -7.81 3.35 12.13
CA THR A 108 -9.09 4.05 12.22
C THR A 108 -9.02 5.29 11.33
N PRO A 109 -9.72 5.30 10.18
CA PRO A 109 -9.73 6.45 9.30
C PRO A 109 -10.42 7.63 9.99
N GLY A 110 -10.05 8.83 9.56
CA GLY A 110 -10.63 10.08 10.06
C GLY A 110 -12.02 10.34 9.47
N LYS A 111 -12.21 11.55 8.94
CA LYS A 111 -13.48 11.94 8.32
C LYS A 111 -13.61 11.30 6.93
N ALA A 112 -14.74 10.63 6.67
CA ALA A 112 -15.10 10.18 5.33
C ALA A 112 -15.19 11.37 4.36
N THR A 113 -14.50 11.24 3.22
CA THR A 113 -14.63 12.12 2.05
C THR A 113 -15.84 11.70 1.23
N THR A 114 -16.36 12.57 0.36
CA THR A 114 -17.61 12.33 -0.38
C THR A 114 -17.42 12.59 -1.86
N CYS A 115 -17.92 11.71 -2.73
CA CYS A 115 -17.81 11.87 -4.16
C CYS A 115 -18.74 13.01 -4.64
N ALA A 116 -18.19 13.95 -5.42
CA ALA A 116 -18.96 15.05 -5.98
C ALA A 116 -19.88 14.60 -7.14
N SER A 117 -19.59 13.47 -7.79
CA SER A 117 -20.38 12.96 -8.89
C SER A 117 -21.46 12.00 -8.42
N GLY A 118 -22.64 12.54 -8.15
CA GLY A 118 -23.90 11.79 -8.17
C GLY A 118 -24.78 12.03 -6.95
N GLY A 119 -25.54 13.12 -6.97
CA GLY A 119 -26.85 13.07 -6.35
C GLY A 119 -27.65 11.89 -6.96
N GLY A 120 -28.16 11.03 -6.11
CA GLY A 120 -29.04 9.92 -6.49
C GLY A 120 -29.22 8.99 -5.29
N GLY A 121 -30.39 8.89 -4.65
CA GLY A 121 -31.68 9.52 -4.89
C GLY A 121 -32.39 9.83 -3.56
N GLY A 122 -33.51 10.52 -3.66
CA GLY A 122 -34.35 10.91 -2.52
C GLY A 122 -35.18 9.79 -1.93
#